data_AF-A0A1Q7MG39-F1
#
_entry.id   AF-A0A1Q7MG39-F1
#
_cell.length_a   1.000
_cell.length_b   1.000
_cell.length_c   1.000
_cell.angle_alpha   90.00
_cell.angle_beta   90.00
_cell.angle_gamma   90.00
#
_symmetry.space_group_name_H-M   'P 1'
#
loop_
_entity.id
_entity.type
_entity.pdbx_description
1 polymer ?
#
loop_
_entity_poly.entity_id
_entity_poly.type
_entity_poly.pdbx_seq_one_letter_code
_entity_poly.pdbx_strand_id
1 'polypeptide(L)'
;MALKMNPEFAFAHSEFGAALVSTSSVDEGTAEIERALKLWKDNVWMKADLAYAYIAANKKPRAEKILRELEEISREKYVPETVTASVKAVLGEKDQAFESLNRAVQENTSQIALLNDPMFDGLRTDPRFETLLERIGLS
;
A
#
# COMPACT_ATOMS: atom_id res chain seq x y z
N MET A 1 8.55 -19.59 24.72
CA MET A 1 9.19 -20.15 23.52
C MET A 1 8.54 -19.50 22.31
N ALA A 2 9.04 -18.33 21.91
CA ALA A 2 8.49 -17.57 20.79
C ALA A 2 8.95 -18.22 19.48
N LEU A 3 8.03 -18.86 18.75
CA LEU A 3 8.26 -19.25 17.37
C LEU A 3 8.67 -17.97 16.63
N LYS A 4 9.92 -17.90 16.18
CA LYS A 4 10.38 -16.85 15.28
C LYS A 4 9.47 -16.92 14.06
N MET A 5 8.55 -15.96 13.92
CA MET A 5 7.86 -15.72 12.67
C MET A 5 8.93 -15.62 11.60
N ASN A 6 8.87 -16.46 10.55
CA ASN A 6 9.77 -16.34 9.42
C ASN A 6 9.22 -15.23 8.51
N PRO A 7 9.75 -13.99 8.56
CA PRO A 7 9.17 -12.87 7.83
C PRO A 7 9.31 -13.08 6.32
N GLU A 8 10.33 -13.83 5.87
CA GLU A 8 10.56 -14.14 4.46
C GLU A 8 9.38 -14.89 3.83
N PHE A 9 8.75 -15.79 4.59
CA PHE A 9 7.60 -16.55 4.10
C PHE A 9 6.37 -15.65 3.94
N ALA A 10 6.15 -14.71 4.86
CA ALA A 10 5.07 -13.73 4.75
C ALA A 10 5.31 -12.76 3.57
N PHE A 11 6.54 -12.27 3.39
CA PHE A 11 6.88 -11.42 2.25
C PHE A 11 6.69 -12.14 0.91
N ALA A 12 7.14 -13.39 0.78
CA ALA A 12 6.96 -14.17 -0.44
C ALA A 12 5.48 -14.30 -0.83
N HIS A 13 4.60 -14.54 0.14
CA HIS A 13 3.15 -14.57 -0.11
C HIS A 13 2.59 -13.20 -0.53
N SER A 14 3.06 -12.09 0.06
CA SER A 14 2.59 -10.74 -0.31
C SER A 14 3.02 -10.35 -1.72
N GLU A 15 4.31 -10.50 -2.04
CA GLU A 15 4.88 -10.18 -3.35
C GLU A 15 4.23 -11.02 -4.46
N PHE A 16 4.07 -12.33 -4.21
CA PHE A 16 3.41 -13.22 -5.15
C PHE A 16 1.93 -12.85 -5.33
N GLY A 17 1.24 -12.52 -4.25
CA GLY A 17 -0.15 -12.09 -4.31
C GLY A 17 -0.35 -10.77 -5.04
N ALA A 18 0.51 -9.77 -4.81
CA ALA A 18 0.49 -8.50 -5.52
C ALA A 18 0.75 -8.67 -7.02
N ALA A 19 1.71 -9.54 -7.40
CA ALA A 19 1.97 -9.89 -8.79
C ALA A 19 0.79 -10.63 -9.45
N LEU A 20 0.09 -11.50 -8.72
CA LEU A 20 -1.13 -12.16 -9.23
C LEU A 20 -2.27 -11.17 -9.44
N VAL A 21 -2.47 -10.23 -8.51
CA VAL A 21 -3.48 -9.18 -8.65
C VAL A 21 -3.22 -8.32 -9.88
N SER A 22 -1.96 -7.92 -10.11
CA SER A 22 -1.60 -7.09 -11.27
C SER A 22 -1.69 -7.84 -12.61
N THR A 23 -1.59 -9.17 -12.60
CA THR A 23 -1.72 -10.03 -13.78
C THR A 23 -3.13 -10.62 -13.99
N SER A 24 -4.14 -10.07 -13.30
CA SER A 24 -5.58 -10.41 -13.38
C SER A 24 -6.02 -11.70 -12.65
N SER A 25 -5.14 -12.38 -11.92
CA SER A 25 -5.50 -13.50 -11.03
C SER A 25 -5.93 -13.01 -9.65
N VAL A 26 -6.96 -12.15 -9.62
CA VAL A 26 -7.32 -11.34 -8.46
C VAL A 26 -7.72 -12.17 -7.22
N ASP A 27 -8.52 -13.22 -7.39
CA ASP A 27 -8.97 -14.04 -6.26
C ASP A 27 -7.83 -14.84 -5.62
N GLU A 28 -6.94 -15.40 -6.45
CA GLU A 28 -5.75 -16.13 -5.98
C GLU A 28 -4.77 -15.17 -5.28
N GLY A 29 -4.49 -14.01 -5.91
CA GLY A 29 -3.60 -13.02 -5.32
C GLY A 29 -4.12 -12.46 -3.99
N THR A 30 -5.43 -12.21 -3.89
CA THR A 30 -6.07 -11.83 -2.62
C THR A 30 -5.85 -12.89 -1.55
N ALA A 31 -6.01 -14.18 -1.90
CA ALA A 31 -5.83 -15.28 -0.95
C ALA A 31 -4.38 -15.41 -0.46
N GLU A 32 -3.39 -15.15 -1.31
CA GLU A 32 -1.97 -15.16 -0.92
C GLU A 32 -1.65 -14.02 0.06
N ILE A 33 -2.13 -12.80 -0.20
CA ILE A 33 -1.92 -11.67 0.71
C ILE A 33 -2.63 -11.92 2.05
N GLU A 34 -3.81 -12.52 2.05
CA GLU A 34 -4.48 -12.95 3.29
C GLU A 34 -3.67 -13.99 4.07
N ARG A 35 -2.93 -14.89 3.40
CA ARG A 35 -2.01 -15.83 4.06
C ARG A 35 -0.79 -15.11 4.63
N ALA A 36 -0.23 -14.14 3.91
CA ALA A 36 0.85 -13.29 4.41
C ALA A 36 0.45 -12.62 5.74
N LEU A 37 -0.75 -12.04 5.81
CA LEU A 37 -1.29 -11.41 7.03
C LEU A 37 -1.66 -12.41 8.14
N LYS A 38 -1.94 -13.68 7.84
CA LYS A 38 -2.06 -14.71 8.90
C LYS A 38 -0.72 -14.99 9.57
N LEU A 39 0.37 -14.91 8.81
CA LEU A 39 1.73 -15.12 9.30
C LEU A 39 2.27 -13.88 10.01
N TRP A 40 1.98 -12.68 9.50
CA TRP A 40 2.38 -11.40 10.07
C TRP A 40 1.24 -10.37 10.05
N LYS A 41 0.36 -10.48 11.04
CA LYS A 41 -0.88 -9.70 11.13
C LYS A 41 -0.70 -8.18 11.18
N ASP A 42 0.37 -7.73 11.81
CA ASP A 42 0.60 -6.30 12.07
C ASP A 42 1.43 -5.62 10.97
N ASN A 43 1.72 -6.31 9.87
CA ASN A 43 2.46 -5.72 8.76
C ASN A 43 1.59 -4.72 7.98
N VAL A 44 1.95 -3.44 8.06
CA VAL A 44 1.21 -2.33 7.44
C VAL A 44 1.29 -2.31 5.91
N TRP A 45 2.40 -2.82 5.33
CA TRP A 45 2.56 -2.93 3.88
C TRP A 45 1.68 -4.04 3.29
N MET A 46 1.67 -5.22 3.93
CA MET A 46 0.78 -6.32 3.52
C MET A 46 -0.70 -5.94 3.65
N LYS A 47 -1.04 -5.06 4.61
CA LYS A 47 -2.39 -4.46 4.67
C LYS A 47 -2.66 -3.59 3.44
N ALA A 48 -1.72 -2.75 3.02
CA ALA A 48 -1.88 -1.94 1.81
C ALA A 48 -2.04 -2.81 0.54
N ASP A 49 -1.24 -3.86 0.39
CA ASP A 49 -1.39 -4.84 -0.70
C ASP A 49 -2.78 -5.46 -0.70
N LEU A 50 -3.33 -5.79 0.48
CA LEU A 50 -4.67 -6.35 0.60
C LEU A 50 -5.75 -5.34 0.20
N ALA A 51 -5.56 -4.05 0.48
CA ALA A 51 -6.47 -3.01 0.02
C ALA A 51 -6.46 -2.89 -1.52
N TYR A 52 -5.27 -2.97 -2.14
CA TYR A 52 -5.13 -3.02 -3.60
C TYR A 52 -5.87 -4.22 -4.20
N ALA A 53 -5.64 -5.41 -3.64
CA ALA A 53 -6.33 -6.64 -4.04
C ALA A 53 -7.86 -6.50 -3.91
N TYR A 54 -8.35 -5.88 -2.84
CA TYR A 54 -9.78 -5.66 -2.67
C TYR A 54 -10.39 -4.70 -3.69
N ILE A 55 -9.67 -3.66 -4.12
CA ILE A 55 -10.16 -2.78 -5.19
C ILE A 55 -10.19 -3.51 -6.52
N ALA A 56 -9.14 -4.27 -6.86
CA ALA A 56 -9.13 -5.12 -8.05
C ALA A 56 -10.28 -6.15 -8.03
N ALA A 57 -10.66 -6.64 -6.84
CA ALA A 57 -11.77 -7.56 -6.63
C ALA A 57 -13.17 -6.89 -6.59
N ASN A 58 -13.28 -5.58 -6.89
CA ASN A 58 -14.51 -4.80 -6.76
C ASN A 58 -15.12 -4.81 -5.34
N LYS A 59 -14.29 -4.96 -4.31
CA LYS A 59 -14.68 -5.02 -2.88
C LYS A 59 -14.27 -3.73 -2.16
N LYS A 60 -14.61 -2.56 -2.73
CA LYS A 60 -14.26 -1.22 -2.18
C LYS A 60 -14.51 -1.07 -0.67
N PRO A 61 -15.67 -1.48 -0.09
CA PRO A 61 -15.89 -1.35 1.35
C PRO A 61 -14.86 -2.09 2.23
N ARG A 62 -14.23 -3.15 1.72
CA ARG A 62 -13.15 -3.86 2.43
C ARG A 62 -11.83 -3.09 2.38
N ALA A 63 -11.50 -2.47 1.25
CA ALA A 63 -10.34 -1.59 1.14
C ALA A 63 -10.46 -0.36 2.04
N GLU A 64 -11.64 0.27 2.10
CA GLU A 64 -11.92 1.38 3.03
C GLU A 64 -11.76 0.96 4.50
N LYS A 65 -12.12 -0.29 4.83
CA LYS A 65 -11.90 -0.83 6.18
C LYS A 65 -10.41 -0.92 6.49
N ILE A 66 -9.58 -1.36 5.54
CA ILE A 66 -8.13 -1.41 5.73
C ILE A 66 -7.55 -0.01 5.95
N LEU A 67 -8.01 1.00 5.21
CA LEU A 67 -7.57 2.38 5.43
C LEU A 67 -7.85 2.83 6.87
N ARG A 68 -9.08 2.61 7.36
CA ARG A 68 -9.45 2.93 8.74
C ARG A 68 -8.59 2.19 9.76
N GLU A 69 -8.31 0.90 9.54
CA GLU A 69 -7.42 0.13 10.42
C GLU A 69 -6.01 0.72 10.45
N LEU A 70 -5.46 1.13 9.31
CA LEU A 70 -4.13 1.76 9.24
C LEU A 70 -4.10 3.12 9.95
N GLU A 71 -5.16 3.92 9.81
CA GLU A 71 -5.33 5.20 10.51
C GLU A 71 -5.54 5.03 12.02
N GLU A 72 -6.17 3.94 12.46
CA GLU A 72 -6.26 3.59 13.87
C GLU A 72 -4.89 3.18 14.41
N ILE A 73 -4.14 2.36 13.67
CA ILE A 73 -2.78 1.96 14.05
C ILE A 73 -1.86 3.18 14.12
N SER A 74 -1.99 4.15 13.21
CA SER A 74 -1.12 5.34 13.19
C SER A 74 -1.29 6.24 14.42
N ARG A 75 -2.40 6.12 15.15
CA ARG A 75 -2.62 6.83 16.42
C ARG A 75 -1.82 6.24 17.58
N GLU A 76 -1.45 4.97 17.50
CA GLU A 76 -0.75 4.24 18.57
C GLU A 76 0.70 3.90 18.23
N LYS A 77 1.00 3.69 16.94
CA LYS A 77 2.29 3.22 16.43
C LYS A 77 2.64 3.98 15.15
N TYR A 78 3.93 4.04 14.84
CA TYR A 78 4.37 4.62 13.58
C TYR A 78 3.87 3.80 12.37
N VAL A 79 3.18 4.47 11.45
CA VAL A 79 2.81 3.98 10.13
C VAL A 79 3.38 4.97 9.12
N PRO A 80 4.20 4.54 8.15
CA PRO A 80 4.69 5.46 7.14
C PRO A 80 3.53 6.08 6.35
N GLU A 81 3.56 7.40 6.15
CA GLU A 81 2.53 8.14 5.40
C GLU A 81 2.34 7.61 3.97
N THR A 82 3.38 7.02 3.38
CA THR A 82 3.32 6.37 2.07
C THR A 82 2.39 5.16 2.04
N VAL A 83 2.23 4.41 3.15
CA VAL A 83 1.32 3.26 3.25
C VAL A 83 -0.12 3.74 3.19
N THR A 84 -0.48 4.77 3.94
CA THR A 84 -1.84 5.31 3.91
C THR A 84 -2.10 6.05 2.60
N ALA A 85 -1.10 6.72 2.03
CA ALA A 85 -1.18 7.35 0.72
C ALA A 85 -1.44 6.34 -0.41
N SER A 86 -0.79 5.18 -0.42
CA SER A 86 -1.00 4.16 -1.46
C SER A 86 -2.43 3.62 -1.41
N VAL A 87 -2.96 3.35 -0.22
CA VAL A 87 -4.35 2.90 -0.06
C VAL A 87 -5.35 3.96 -0.52
N LYS A 88 -5.13 5.24 -0.17
CA LYS A 88 -5.95 6.37 -0.66
C LYS A 88 -5.88 6.51 -2.18
N ALA A 89 -4.71 6.33 -2.77
CA ALA A 89 -4.52 6.38 -4.22
C ALA A 89 -5.36 5.30 -4.92
N VAL A 90 -5.29 4.06 -4.42
CA VAL A 90 -6.06 2.92 -4.96
C VAL A 90 -7.57 3.12 -4.77
N LEU A 91 -8.01 3.74 -3.67
CA LEU A 91 -9.42 4.09 -3.44
C LEU A 91 -9.95 5.20 -4.37
N GLY A 92 -9.05 5.87 -5.09
CA GLY A 92 -9.36 7.03 -5.94
C GLY A 92 -9.43 8.35 -5.19
N GLU A 93 -9.01 8.39 -3.92
CA GLU A 93 -9.01 9.57 -3.05
C GLU A 93 -7.77 10.43 -3.34
N LYS A 94 -7.67 10.90 -4.59
CA LYS A 94 -6.46 11.51 -5.14
C LYS A 94 -5.95 12.69 -4.32
N ASP A 95 -6.85 13.58 -3.89
CA ASP A 95 -6.47 14.77 -3.13
C ASP A 95 -5.80 14.41 -1.81
N GLN A 96 -6.38 13.45 -1.08
CA GLN A 96 -5.82 12.98 0.20
C GLN A 96 -4.55 12.16 0.00
N ALA A 97 -4.46 11.40 -1.09
CA ALA A 97 -3.24 10.67 -1.45
C ALA A 97 -2.08 11.63 -1.70
N PHE A 98 -2.29 12.69 -2.51
CA PHE A 98 -1.28 13.72 -2.73
C PHE A 98 -0.91 14.47 -1.46
N GLU A 99 -1.87 14.75 -0.57
CA GLU A 99 -1.57 15.39 0.72
C GLU A 99 -0.62 14.53 1.56
N SER A 100 -0.91 13.22 1.72
CA SER A 100 -0.04 12.30 2.44
C SER A 100 1.33 12.11 1.76
N LEU A 101 1.38 12.00 0.43
CA LEU A 101 2.65 11.92 -0.31
C LEU A 101 3.51 13.18 -0.12
N ASN A 102 2.90 14.37 -0.13
CA ASN A 102 3.62 15.61 0.09
C ASN A 102 4.24 15.69 1.49
N ARG A 103 3.54 15.18 2.52
CA ARG A 103 4.09 15.05 3.88
C ARG A 103 5.23 14.04 3.94
N ALA A 104 5.05 12.87 3.33
CA ALA A 104 6.10 11.83 3.26
C ALA A 104 7.41 12.34 2.63
N VAL A 105 7.29 13.16 1.57
CA VAL A 105 8.43 13.82 0.92
C VAL A 105 9.11 14.85 1.84
N GLN A 106 8.35 15.61 2.62
CA GLN A 106 8.90 16.58 3.58
C GLN A 106 9.66 15.89 4.72
N GLU A 107 9.23 14.70 5.13
CA GLU A 107 9.89 13.89 6.17
C GLU A 107 11.20 13.23 5.69
N ASN A 108 11.62 13.48 4.44
CA ASN A 108 12.87 12.99 3.84
C ASN A 108 13.01 11.46 3.93
N THR A 109 11.87 10.75 3.89
CA THR A 109 11.85 9.30 3.95
C THR A 109 12.38 8.74 2.63
N SER A 110 13.32 7.79 2.70
CA SER A 110 13.96 7.08 1.58
C SER A 110 13.00 6.24 0.71
N GLN A 111 11.71 6.51 0.81
CA GLN A 111 10.60 5.77 0.21
C GLN A 111 10.24 6.25 -1.21
N ILE A 112 11.12 7.06 -1.80
CA ILE A 112 11.10 7.53 -3.19
C ILE A 112 10.93 6.36 -4.19
N ALA A 113 11.47 5.18 -3.89
CA ALA A 113 11.31 3.97 -4.71
C ALA A 113 9.84 3.49 -4.84
N LEU A 114 8.97 3.86 -3.91
CA LEU A 114 7.58 3.38 -3.86
C LEU A 114 6.66 4.13 -4.82
N LEU A 115 7.06 5.25 -5.42
CA LEU A 115 6.22 5.92 -6.44
C LEU A 115 6.12 5.11 -7.75
N ASN A 116 7.02 4.15 -7.94
CA ASN A 116 6.93 3.16 -9.03
C ASN A 116 5.93 2.03 -8.74
N ASP A 117 5.37 1.96 -7.52
CA ASP A 117 4.38 0.96 -7.15
C ASP A 117 3.09 1.11 -8.00
N PRO A 118 2.52 0.00 -8.51
CA PRO A 118 1.24 0.00 -9.25
C PRO A 118 0.08 0.69 -8.53
N MET A 119 0.12 0.76 -7.19
CA MET A 119 -0.90 1.44 -6.39
C MET A 119 -1.02 2.94 -6.72
N PHE A 120 0.02 3.55 -7.30
CA PHE A 120 0.01 4.96 -7.72
C PHE A 120 -0.34 5.19 -9.19
N ASP A 121 -0.65 4.14 -9.98
CA ASP A 121 -0.99 4.25 -11.41
C ASP A 121 -2.10 5.28 -11.65
N GLY A 122 -3.12 5.30 -10.79
CA GLY A 122 -4.24 6.24 -10.87
C GLY A 122 -3.87 7.71 -10.61
N LEU A 123 -2.70 7.98 -10.03
CA LEU A 123 -2.18 9.32 -9.81
C LEU A 123 -1.27 9.80 -10.95
N ARG A 124 -0.67 8.89 -11.73
CA ARG A 124 0.33 9.24 -12.76
C ARG A 124 -0.20 10.15 -13.88
N THR A 125 -1.52 10.16 -14.10
CA THR A 125 -2.16 11.04 -15.09
C THR A 125 -2.49 12.43 -14.54
N ASP A 126 -2.29 12.67 -13.24
CA ASP A 126 -2.58 13.96 -12.59
C ASP A 126 -1.32 14.85 -12.65
N PRO A 127 -1.42 16.13 -13.08
CA PRO A 127 -0.26 17.02 -13.18
C PRO A 127 0.53 17.18 -11.87
N ARG A 128 -0.13 17.01 -10.71
CA ARG A 128 0.53 17.07 -9.40
C ARG A 128 1.56 15.96 -9.20
N PHE A 129 1.45 14.85 -9.93
CA PHE A 129 2.40 13.75 -9.87
C PHE A 129 3.76 14.15 -10.44
N GLU A 130 3.79 14.86 -11.57
CA GLU A 130 5.02 15.38 -12.16
C GLU A 130 5.71 16.37 -11.21
N THR A 131 4.95 17.30 -10.63
CA THR A 131 5.48 18.22 -9.60
C THR A 131 6.02 17.49 -8.37
N LEU A 132 5.40 16.38 -7.98
CA LEU A 132 5.90 15.55 -6.87
C LEU A 132 7.25 14.90 -7.24
N LEU A 133 7.40 14.38 -8.46
CA LEU A 133 8.64 13.78 -8.97
C LEU A 133 9.77 14.81 -9.08
N GLU A 134 9.50 16.01 -9.58
CA GLU A 134 10.48 17.10 -9.65
C GLU A 134 11.03 17.46 -8.26
N ARG A 135 10.15 17.56 -7.26
CA ARG A 135 10.54 17.90 -5.87
C ARG A 135 11.46 16.88 -5.22
N ILE A 136 11.46 15.64 -5.70
CA ILE A 136 12.30 14.54 -5.20
C ILE A 136 13.43 14.16 -6.16
N GLY A 137 13.61 14.89 -7.26
CA GLY A 137 14.68 14.68 -8.23
C GLY A 137 14.53 13.44 -9.11
N LEU A 138 13.29 13.02 -9.41
CA LEU A 138 12.97 11.86 -10.26
C LEU A 138 12.33 12.23 -11.61
N SER A 139 12.37 13.51 -12.01
CA SER A 139 11.89 13.98 -13.32
C SER A 139 12.76 13.51 -14.49
#